data_AF-A0A1H8TVX5-F1
#
_entry.id   AF-A0A1H8TVX5-F1
#
_cell.length_a   1.000
_cell.length_b   1.000
_cell.length_c   1.000
_cell.angle_alpha   90.00
_cell.angle_beta   90.00
_cell.angle_gamma   90.00
#
_symmetry.space_group_name_H-M   'P 1'
#
loop_
_entity.id
_entity.type
_entity.pdbx_description
1 polymer ?
#
loop_
_entity_poly.entity_id
_entity_poly.type
_entity_poly.pdbx_seq_one_letter_code
_entity_poly.pdbx_strand_id
1 'polypeptide(L)'
;MDRDTDLFVQAFWVKCRDVIRPELDRAVDDLKGAGHDASVSTQEYSPVADQLPDIGPVLTLTVHPKGAPEGRALQFHGDVAKGNLEVIGAGAKAAHRYELAAVDEVVTKREIADWLAVALNHHP
;
A
#
# COMPACT_ATOMS: atom_id res chain seq x y z
N MET A 1 -7.22 11.47 20.86
CA MET A 1 -6.31 11.38 19.71
C MET A 1 -5.26 12.45 19.92
N ASP A 2 -3.98 12.10 19.77
CA ASP A 2 -2.88 13.05 19.93
C ASP A 2 -2.76 13.94 18.69
N ARG A 3 -2.42 15.21 18.86
CA ARG A 3 -2.36 16.20 17.76
C ARG A 3 -1.34 15.80 16.70
N ASP A 4 -0.23 15.17 17.09
CA ASP A 4 0.82 14.78 16.15
C ASP A 4 0.38 13.56 15.33
N THR A 5 -0.38 12.64 15.95
CA THR A 5 -1.05 11.54 15.26
C THR A 5 -2.04 12.05 14.21
N ASP A 6 -2.90 13.01 14.56
CA ASP A 6 -3.87 13.60 13.63
C ASP A 6 -3.16 14.22 12.40
N LEU A 7 -2.10 14.98 12.65
CA LEU A 7 -1.31 15.61 11.59
C LEU A 7 -0.63 14.58 10.69
N PHE A 8 -0.08 13.51 11.27
CA PHE A 8 0.54 12.45 10.49
C PHE A 8 -0.48 11.71 9.61
N VAL A 9 -1.63 11.32 10.17
CA VAL A 9 -2.69 10.63 9.41
C VAL A 9 -3.21 11.51 8.26
N GLN A 10 -3.38 12.82 8.49
CA GLN A 10 -3.75 13.76 7.44
C GLN A 10 -2.67 13.85 6.35
N ALA A 11 -1.40 14.01 6.74
CA ALA A 11 -0.28 14.05 5.79
C ALA A 11 -0.19 12.76 4.97
N PHE A 12 -0.40 11.61 5.61
CA PHE A 12 -0.45 10.31 4.96
C PHE A 12 -1.53 10.28 3.88
N TRP A 13 -2.76 10.68 4.20
CA TRP A 13 -3.84 10.66 3.23
C TRP A 13 -3.65 11.65 2.09
N VAL A 14 -3.05 12.83 2.36
CA VAL A 14 -2.63 13.76 1.31
C VAL A 14 -1.61 13.10 0.39
N LYS A 15 -0.59 12.45 0.95
CA LYS A 15 0.43 11.73 0.17
C LYS A 15 -0.19 10.60 -0.66
N CYS A 16 -1.11 9.84 -0.08
CA CYS A 16 -1.84 8.80 -0.78
C CYS A 16 -2.64 9.37 -1.94
N ARG A 17 -3.42 10.43 -1.72
CA ARG A 17 -4.26 11.05 -2.75
C ARG A 17 -3.44 11.64 -3.90
N ASP A 18 -2.36 12.35 -3.57
CA ASP A 18 -1.65 13.18 -4.55
C ASP A 18 -0.56 12.40 -5.30
N VAL A 19 -0.01 11.33 -4.72
CA VAL A 19 1.13 10.58 -5.27
C VAL A 19 0.83 9.10 -5.43
N ILE A 20 0.40 8.41 -4.37
CA ILE A 20 0.36 6.94 -4.38
C ILE A 20 -0.84 6.42 -5.20
N ARG A 21 -2.03 6.95 -4.93
CA ARG A 21 -3.29 6.49 -5.51
C ARG A 21 -3.35 6.63 -7.04
N PRO A 22 -2.91 7.75 -7.65
CA PRO A 22 -2.86 7.85 -9.11
C PRO A 22 -2.03 6.75 -9.77
N GLU A 23 -0.91 6.35 -9.16
CA GLU A 23 -0.07 5.27 -9.69
C GLU A 23 -0.69 3.89 -9.46
N LEU A 24 -1.38 3.68 -8.34
CA LEU A 24 -2.15 2.44 -8.13
C LEU A 24 -3.32 2.31 -9.12
N ASP A 25 -4.04 3.39 -9.38
CA ASP A 25 -5.16 3.38 -10.33
C ASP A 25 -4.66 3.06 -11.75
N ARG A 26 -3.54 3.65 -12.19
CA ARG A 26 -2.88 3.28 -13.45
C ARG A 26 -2.48 1.80 -13.49
N ALA A 27 -1.87 1.30 -12.42
CA ALA A 27 -1.49 -0.11 -12.33
C ALA A 27 -2.71 -1.03 -12.40
N VAL A 28 -3.83 -0.67 -11.76
CA VAL A 28 -5.09 -1.42 -11.85
C VAL A 28 -5.61 -1.47 -13.27
N ASP A 29 -5.61 -0.35 -14.00
CA ASP A 29 -6.07 -0.30 -15.38
C ASP A 29 -5.20 -1.18 -16.30
N ASP A 30 -3.88 -1.11 -16.15
CA ASP A 30 -2.93 -1.94 -16.90
C ASP A 30 -3.13 -3.44 -16.61
N LEU A 31 -3.29 -3.81 -15.33
CA LEU A 31 -3.51 -5.18 -14.89
C LEU A 31 -4.84 -5.75 -15.43
N LYS A 32 -5.92 -4.96 -15.38
CA LYS A 32 -7.21 -5.33 -15.96
C LYS A 32 -7.11 -5.50 -17.47
N GLY A 33 -6.37 -4.62 -18.15
CA GLY A 33 -6.07 -4.75 -19.57
C GLY A 33 -5.34 -6.06 -19.92
N ALA A 34 -4.47 -6.54 -19.03
CA ALA A 34 -3.79 -7.83 -19.14
C ALA A 34 -4.65 -9.05 -18.74
N GLY A 35 -5.87 -8.83 -18.24
CA GLY A 35 -6.79 -9.88 -17.81
C GLY A 35 -6.58 -10.39 -16.39
N HIS A 36 -5.88 -9.63 -15.55
CA HIS A 36 -5.85 -9.82 -14.09
C HIS A 36 -7.02 -9.10 -13.45
N ASP A 37 -7.49 -9.57 -12.29
CA ASP A 37 -8.38 -8.77 -11.46
C ASP A 37 -7.56 -7.96 -10.46
N ALA A 38 -7.89 -6.69 -10.29
CA ALA A 38 -7.13 -5.77 -9.46
C ALA A 38 -8.04 -4.70 -8.83
N SER A 39 -7.80 -4.41 -7.55
CA SER A 39 -8.57 -3.43 -6.80
C SER A 39 -7.72 -2.71 -5.76
N VAL A 40 -8.15 -1.50 -5.39
CA VAL A 40 -7.55 -0.71 -4.32
C VAL A 40 -8.54 -0.56 -3.19
N SER A 41 -8.12 -0.84 -1.96
CA SER A 41 -8.91 -0.64 -0.75
C SER A 41 -8.18 0.26 0.24
N THR A 42 -8.96 0.97 1.06
CA THR A 42 -8.46 1.86 2.11
C THR A 42 -8.93 1.33 3.46
N GLN A 43 -8.03 1.34 4.44
CA GLN A 43 -8.35 1.13 5.84
C GLN A 43 -8.04 2.42 6.60
N GLU A 44 -9.04 2.97 7.27
CA GLU A 44 -8.88 4.17 8.09
C GLU A 44 -8.17 3.84 9.40
N TYR A 45 -7.48 4.84 9.94
CA TYR A 45 -6.90 4.76 11.27
C TYR A 45 -8.00 4.58 12.32
N SER A 46 -7.85 3.61 13.22
CA SER A 46 -8.77 3.39 14.34
C SER A 46 -8.00 3.43 15.66
N PRO A 47 -8.32 4.37 16.57
CA PRO A 47 -7.71 4.41 17.91
C PRO A 47 -8.37 3.42 18.90
N VAL A 48 -9.31 2.58 18.45
CA VAL A 48 -10.06 1.68 19.34
C VAL A 48 -9.19 0.48 19.70
N ALA A 49 -8.96 0.31 21.00
CA ALA A 49 -8.22 -0.81 21.62
C ALA A 49 -8.98 -2.14 21.58
N ASP A 50 -9.55 -2.52 20.42
CA ASP A 50 -10.21 -3.81 20.23
C ASP A 50 -9.17 -4.90 19.92
N GLN A 51 -8.19 -5.08 20.83
CA GLN A 51 -7.15 -6.12 20.80
C GLN A 51 -6.39 -6.31 19.47
N LEU A 52 -6.51 -5.37 18.55
CA LEU A 52 -5.78 -5.30 17.30
C LEU A 52 -4.60 -4.35 17.55
N PRO A 53 -3.38 -4.69 17.08
CA PRO A 53 -2.23 -3.80 17.24
C PRO A 53 -2.58 -2.42 16.67
N ASP A 54 -2.15 -1.30 17.26
CA ASP A 54 -2.40 0.06 16.77
C ASP A 54 -2.26 0.14 15.23
N ILE A 55 -3.38 0.03 14.51
CA ILE A 55 -3.34 -0.10 13.05
C ILE A 55 -3.36 1.31 12.47
N GLY A 56 -2.22 1.71 11.92
CA GLY A 56 -2.10 2.92 11.12
C GLY A 56 -3.06 2.93 9.93
N PRO A 57 -3.25 4.08 9.25
CA PRO A 57 -4.00 4.10 8.01
C PRO A 57 -3.29 3.26 6.94
N VAL A 58 -4.04 2.52 6.12
CA VAL A 58 -3.48 1.65 5.07
C VAL A 58 -4.17 1.90 3.73
N LEU A 59 -3.39 1.97 2.66
CA LEU A 59 -3.86 1.84 1.28
C LEU A 59 -3.33 0.53 0.70
N THR A 60 -4.21 -0.36 0.28
CA THR A 60 -3.85 -1.69 -0.22
C THR A 60 -4.21 -1.84 -1.70
N LEU A 61 -3.26 -2.26 -2.52
CA LEU A 61 -3.50 -2.79 -3.86
C LEU A 61 -3.57 -4.32 -3.77
N THR A 62 -4.71 -4.89 -4.17
CA THR A 62 -4.90 -6.33 -4.27
C THR A 62 -4.98 -6.73 -5.74
N VAL A 63 -4.15 -7.69 -6.14
CA VAL A 63 -4.11 -8.25 -7.48
C VAL A 63 -4.39 -9.74 -7.41
N HIS A 64 -5.33 -10.22 -8.21
CA HIS A 64 -5.58 -11.62 -8.48
C HIS A 64 -4.99 -11.94 -9.86
N PRO A 65 -3.79 -12.57 -9.90
CA PRO A 65 -3.18 -12.97 -11.15
C PRO A 65 -4.10 -13.92 -11.92
N LYS A 66 -3.98 -13.90 -13.25
CA LYS A 66 -4.91 -14.60 -14.13
C LYS A 66 -4.74 -16.11 -13.92
N GLY A 67 -5.83 -16.78 -13.52
CA GLY A 67 -5.81 -18.21 -13.24
C GLY A 67 -5.18 -18.59 -11.89
N ALA A 68 -4.81 -17.62 -11.06
CA ALA A 68 -4.37 -17.87 -9.69
C ALA A 68 -5.58 -17.90 -8.74
N PRO A 69 -5.63 -18.84 -7.78
CA PRO A 69 -6.72 -18.92 -6.80
C PRO A 69 -6.60 -17.86 -5.70
N GLU A 70 -5.39 -17.36 -5.43
CA GLU A 70 -5.10 -16.44 -4.34
C GLU A 70 -4.74 -15.04 -4.85
N GLY A 71 -5.28 -14.04 -4.16
CA GLY A 71 -4.91 -12.65 -4.34
C GLY A 71 -3.58 -12.32 -3.66
N ARG A 72 -2.87 -11.34 -4.20
CA ARG A 72 -1.60 -10.82 -3.70
C ARG A 72 -1.81 -9.35 -3.35
N ALA A 73 -1.41 -8.95 -2.16
CA ALA A 73 -1.59 -7.59 -1.67
C ALA A 73 -0.25 -6.85 -1.59
N LEU A 74 -0.29 -5.56 -1.93
CA LEU A 74 0.74 -4.57 -1.64
C LEU A 74 0.13 -3.49 -0.75
N GLN A 75 0.66 -3.31 0.44
CA GLN A 75 0.13 -2.38 1.43
C GLN A 75 1.07 -1.19 1.61
N PHE A 76 0.49 0.00 1.61
CA PHE A 76 1.10 1.26 2.00
C PHE A 76 0.54 1.62 3.37
N HIS A 77 1.27 1.30 4.44
CA HIS A 77 0.85 1.44 5.82
C HIS A 77 1.54 2.65 6.47
N GLY A 78 0.77 3.59 7.01
CA GLY A 78 1.30 4.68 7.81
C GLY A 78 1.60 4.23 9.24
N ASP A 79 2.87 3.97 9.57
CA ASP A 79 3.31 3.71 10.94
C ASP A 79 3.27 5.02 11.75
N VAL A 80 2.14 5.23 12.44
CA VAL A 80 1.89 6.42 13.27
C VAL A 80 2.90 6.53 14.42
N ALA A 81 3.31 5.40 15.00
CA ALA A 81 4.22 5.39 16.15
C ALA A 81 5.64 5.82 15.75
N LYS A 82 6.06 5.47 14.52
CA LYS A 82 7.38 5.84 13.98
C LYS A 82 7.37 7.00 12.99
N GLY A 83 6.21 7.55 12.65
CA GLY A 83 6.05 8.64 11.69
C GLY A 83 6.48 8.30 10.25
N ASN A 84 6.40 7.03 9.85
CA ASN A 84 6.95 6.54 8.59
C ASN A 84 5.90 5.83 7.72
N LEU A 85 6.14 5.76 6.42
CA LEU A 85 5.41 4.90 5.50
C LEU A 85 6.12 3.55 5.40
N GLU A 86 5.41 2.46 5.67
CA GLU A 86 5.86 1.10 5.43
C GLU A 86 5.18 0.55 4.17
N VAL A 87 5.97 0.01 3.24
CA VAL A 87 5.49 -0.69 2.05
C VAL A 87 5.70 -2.18 2.24
N ILE A 88 4.60 -2.95 2.21
CA ILE A 88 4.57 -4.36 2.58
C ILE A 88 3.94 -5.15 1.44
N GLY A 89 4.75 -5.94 0.73
CA GLY A 89 4.28 -6.86 -0.31
C GLY A 89 4.04 -8.27 0.23
N ALA A 90 2.95 -8.91 -0.18
CA ALA A 90 2.71 -10.32 0.12
C ALA A 90 3.89 -11.19 -0.39
N GLY A 91 4.55 -11.91 0.52
CA GLY A 91 5.73 -12.74 0.24
C GLY A 91 7.08 -12.03 0.39
N ALA A 92 7.12 -10.72 0.66
CA ALA A 92 8.36 -10.01 0.97
C ALA A 92 8.87 -10.38 2.37
N LYS A 93 10.19 -10.62 2.50
CA LYS A 93 10.83 -10.94 3.79
C LYS A 93 10.90 -9.73 4.74
N ALA A 94 10.82 -8.52 4.21
CA ALA A 94 10.90 -7.29 4.97
C ALA A 94 10.06 -6.18 4.34
N ALA A 95 9.52 -5.29 5.18
CA ALA A 95 8.87 -4.07 4.75
C ALA A 95 9.93 -3.03 4.34
N HIS A 96 9.67 -2.27 3.28
CA HIS A 96 10.45 -1.07 2.97
C HIS A 96 9.90 0.11 3.77
N ARG A 97 10.79 0.93 4.33
CA ARG A 97 10.43 2.06 5.18
C ARG A 97 10.87 3.36 4.56
N TYR A 98 9.97 4.33 4.54
CA TYR A 98 10.19 5.64 3.96
C TYR A 98 9.71 6.73 4.90
N GLU A 99 10.50 7.78 5.03
CA GLU A 99 10.01 9.06 5.53
C GLU A 99 8.91 9.54 4.58
N LEU A 100 7.75 9.92 5.11
CA LEU A 100 6.58 10.25 4.29
C LEU A 100 6.87 11.37 3.28
N ALA A 101 7.71 12.34 3.66
CA ALA A 101 8.14 13.44 2.80
C ALA A 101 9.02 12.99 1.60
N ALA A 102 9.76 11.89 1.76
CA ALA A 102 10.64 11.34 0.73
C ALA A 102 9.89 10.46 -0.30
N VAL A 103 8.62 10.17 -0.07
CA VAL A 103 7.79 9.39 -0.98
C VAL A 103 7.30 10.31 -2.11
N ASP A 104 7.77 10.02 -3.31
CA ASP A 104 7.38 10.68 -4.55
C ASP A 104 6.88 9.66 -5.59
N GLU A 105 6.60 10.14 -6.80
CA GLU A 105 6.14 9.32 -7.91
C GLU A 105 7.15 8.24 -8.30
N VAL A 106 8.45 8.56 -8.26
CA VAL A 106 9.52 7.64 -8.66
C VAL A 106 9.63 6.49 -7.67
N VAL A 107 9.61 6.78 -6.38
CA VAL A 107 9.62 5.76 -5.32
C VAL A 107 8.39 4.87 -5.44
N THR A 108 7.21 5.47 -5.60
CA THR A 108 5.94 4.75 -5.70
C THR A 108 5.91 3.80 -6.89
N LYS A 109 6.29 4.28 -8.08
CA LYS A 109 6.35 3.47 -9.30
C LYS A 109 7.30 2.30 -9.15
N ARG A 110 8.47 2.52 -8.54
CA ARG A 110 9.45 1.46 -8.29
C ARG A 110 8.88 0.37 -7.39
N GLU A 111 8.28 0.75 -6.25
CA GLU A 111 7.71 -0.22 -5.31
C GLU A 111 6.60 -1.06 -5.96
N ILE A 112 5.71 -0.43 -6.75
CA ILE A 112 4.65 -1.14 -7.48
C ILE A 112 5.26 -2.09 -8.50
N ALA A 113 6.20 -1.63 -9.31
CA ALA A 113 6.81 -2.42 -10.37
C ALA A 113 7.60 -3.62 -9.83
N ASP A 114 8.43 -3.39 -8.82
CA ASP A 114 9.24 -4.43 -8.17
C ASP A 114 8.32 -5.48 -7.52
N TRP A 115 7.27 -5.03 -6.85
CA TRP A 115 6.28 -5.95 -6.28
C TRP A 115 5.52 -6.74 -7.35
N LEU A 116 5.04 -6.09 -8.41
CA LEU A 116 4.32 -6.78 -9.51
C LEU A 116 5.20 -7.82 -10.20
N ALA A 117 6.50 -7.54 -10.37
CA ALA A 117 7.44 -8.51 -10.93
C ALA A 117 7.51 -9.80 -10.09
N VAL A 118 7.41 -9.69 -8.76
CA VAL A 118 7.33 -10.85 -7.86
C VAL A 118 5.92 -11.46 -7.90
N ALA A 119 4.90 -10.61 -7.79
CA ALA A 119 3.51 -11.00 -7.64
C ALA A 119 2.86 -11.55 -8.91
N LEU A 120 3.48 -11.44 -10.08
CA LEU A 120 2.97 -12.05 -11.31
C LEU A 120 3.79 -13.25 -11.77
N ASN A 121 5.09 -13.33 -11.41
CA ASN A 121 5.98 -14.40 -11.86
C ASN A 121 5.98 -15.67 -10.98
N HIS A 122 5.38 -15.64 -9.79
CA HIS A 122 5.19 -16.86 -8.99
C HIS A 122 4.01 -17.67 -9.54
N HIS A 123 4.29 -18.53 -10.52
CA HIS A 123 3.45 -19.69 -10.84
C HIS A 123 3.85 -20.84 -9.89
N PRO A 124 2.92 -21.46 -9.13
CA PRO A 124 3.21 -22.73 -8.48
C PRO A 124 3.51 -23.83 -9.50
#